data_AF-A0A976IKQ9-F1
#
_entry.id   AF-A0A976IKQ9-F1
#
_cell.length_a   1.000
_cell.length_b   1.000
_cell.length_c   1.000
_cell.angle_alpha   90.00
_cell.angle_beta   90.00
_cell.angle_gamma   90.00
#
_symmetry.space_group_name_H-M   'P 1'
#
loop_
_entity.id
_entity.type
_entity.pdbx_description
1 polymer ?
#
loop_
_entity_poly.entity_id
_entity_poly.type
_entity_poly.pdbx_seq_one_letter_code
_entity_poly.pdbx_strand_id
1 'polypeptide(L)'
;MDKFSYPEYYDFPPFFTLQPVRDTREKQLVLWQQLILEYHRAHELPLFQPLASTLFENVKISRNMPQGGRMAVVENLISCGHGRWEDESKTRCRIMWKKPVEWAAEIYDFAKANGMLGNVFTIYELYAGEETLGSSIHGMEPWLLREALQALEREGKAALIAGETCEEDGVKFLAAE
;
A
#
# COMPACT_ATOMS: atom_id res chain seq x y z
N MET A 1 -6.08 24.98 -7.84
CA MET A 1 -4.63 25.03 -7.59
C MET A 1 -4.29 23.79 -6.81
N ASP A 2 -3.50 22.92 -7.43
CA ASP A 2 -3.01 21.70 -6.83
C ASP A 2 -2.33 22.03 -5.50
N LYS A 3 -2.77 21.41 -4.39
CA LYS A 3 -2.30 21.75 -3.02
C LYS A 3 -0.99 21.03 -2.67
N PHE A 4 -0.51 20.15 -3.55
CA PHE A 4 0.70 19.39 -3.33
C PHE A 4 1.95 20.22 -3.67
N SER A 5 2.89 20.29 -2.73
CA SER A 5 4.19 20.93 -2.97
C SER A 5 5.19 19.88 -3.44
N TYR A 6 5.64 19.99 -4.69
CA TYR A 6 6.68 19.12 -5.20
C TYR A 6 8.03 19.40 -4.50
N PRO A 7 8.82 18.36 -4.21
CA PRO A 7 10.14 18.51 -3.62
C PRO A 7 11.16 19.07 -4.63
N GLU A 8 12.25 19.68 -4.15
CA GLU A 8 13.25 20.33 -5.00
C GLU A 8 13.86 19.39 -6.06
N TYR A 9 14.07 18.12 -5.70
CA TYR A 9 14.61 17.12 -6.61
C TYR A 9 13.67 16.80 -7.79
N TYR A 10 12.38 17.15 -7.70
CA TYR A 10 11.43 17.00 -8.81
C TYR A 10 11.76 17.95 -9.97
N ASP A 11 12.48 19.05 -9.73
CA ASP A 11 12.93 19.95 -10.79
C ASP A 11 14.35 19.60 -11.29
N PHE A 12 14.92 18.47 -10.86
CA PHE A 12 16.24 18.02 -11.29
C PHE A 12 16.13 17.16 -12.56
N PRO A 13 16.62 17.60 -13.74
CA PRO A 13 16.38 16.88 -14.99
C PRO A 13 16.84 15.40 -15.03
N PRO A 14 17.97 15.01 -14.41
CA PRO A 14 18.36 13.61 -14.32
C PRO A 14 17.38 12.72 -13.54
N PHE A 15 16.53 13.28 -12.67
CA PHE A 15 15.56 12.53 -11.89
C PHE A 15 14.53 11.78 -12.75
N PHE A 16 14.23 12.29 -13.95
CA PHE A 16 13.31 11.67 -14.93
C PHE A 16 14.00 10.64 -15.85
N THR A 17 15.30 10.40 -15.69
CA THR A 17 16.04 9.41 -16.45
C THR A 17 16.55 8.33 -15.52
N LEU A 18 16.23 7.06 -15.80
CA LEU A 18 16.68 5.95 -14.96
C LEU A 18 18.21 5.92 -14.89
N GLN A 19 18.78 6.03 -13.69
CA GLN A 19 20.21 6.20 -13.54
C GLN A 19 20.98 4.91 -13.89
N PRO A 20 22.08 4.99 -14.67
CA PRO A 20 22.83 3.80 -15.06
C PRO A 20 23.61 3.19 -13.90
N VAL A 21 24.12 4.03 -13.00
CA VAL A 21 24.87 3.62 -11.80
C VAL A 21 23.90 3.09 -10.75
N ARG A 22 24.20 1.90 -10.21
CA ARG A 22 23.34 1.20 -9.25
C ARG A 22 23.05 2.03 -7.99
N ASP A 23 24.07 2.51 -7.30
CA ASP A 23 23.89 3.27 -6.05
C ASP A 23 23.05 4.54 -6.26
N THR A 24 23.26 5.23 -7.38
CA THR A 24 22.47 6.41 -7.75
C THR A 24 21.03 6.02 -8.11
N ARG A 25 20.84 4.89 -8.80
CA ARG A 25 19.51 4.36 -9.14
C ARG A 25 18.73 3.99 -7.88
N GLU A 26 19.35 3.32 -6.92
CA GLU A 26 18.69 2.95 -5.66
C GLU A 26 18.20 4.20 -4.92
N LYS A 27 19.03 5.25 -4.81
CA LYS A 27 18.63 6.54 -4.24
C LYS A 27 17.50 7.21 -5.03
N GLN A 28 17.60 7.20 -6.36
CA GLN A 28 16.55 7.74 -7.23
C GLN A 28 15.21 7.02 -7.00
N LEU A 29 15.21 5.70 -6.91
CA LEU A 29 14.00 4.90 -6.70
C LEU A 29 13.35 5.20 -5.35
N VAL A 30 14.14 5.34 -4.28
CA VAL A 30 13.64 5.75 -2.95
C VAL A 30 12.95 7.12 -3.01
N LEU A 31 13.54 8.10 -3.70
CA LEU A 31 12.96 9.44 -3.85
C LEU A 31 11.66 9.42 -4.67
N TRP A 32 11.59 8.58 -5.71
CA TRP A 32 10.35 8.38 -6.47
C TRP A 32 9.26 7.70 -5.64
N GLN A 33 9.62 6.69 -4.85
CA GLN A 33 8.71 6.02 -3.94
C GLN A 33 8.10 7.02 -2.94
N GLN A 34 8.92 7.86 -2.30
CA GLN A 34 8.46 8.90 -1.38
C GLN A 34 7.50 9.86 -2.07
N LEU A 35 7.89 10.38 -3.24
CA LEU A 35 7.07 11.31 -4.02
C LEU A 35 5.71 10.69 -4.40
N ILE A 36 5.70 9.44 -4.88
CA ILE A 36 4.45 8.76 -5.26
C ILE A 36 3.53 8.61 -4.05
N LEU A 37 4.05 8.19 -2.90
CA LEU A 37 3.26 7.97 -1.69
C LEU A 37 2.69 9.29 -1.16
N GLU A 38 3.50 10.34 -1.08
CA GLU A 38 3.07 11.66 -0.63
C GLU A 38 2.04 12.27 -1.57
N TYR A 39 2.25 12.17 -2.88
CA TYR A 39 1.33 12.70 -3.90
C TYR A 39 -0.04 12.02 -3.84
N HIS A 40 -0.07 10.68 -3.81
CA HIS A 40 -1.32 9.92 -3.78
C HIS A 40 -2.05 10.10 -2.45
N ARG A 41 -1.31 10.20 -1.33
CA ARG A 41 -1.89 10.50 -0.02
C ARG A 41 -2.52 11.89 0.04
N ALA A 42 -1.85 12.91 -0.50
CA ALA A 42 -2.36 14.27 -0.51
C ALA A 42 -3.63 14.45 -1.34
N HIS A 43 -3.83 13.59 -2.34
CA HIS A 43 -4.98 13.60 -3.25
C HIS A 43 -6.03 12.53 -2.96
N GLU A 44 -5.81 11.68 -1.95
CA GLU A 44 -6.68 10.53 -1.64
C GLU A 44 -6.90 9.63 -2.87
N LEU A 45 -5.84 9.39 -3.65
CA LEU A 45 -5.87 8.57 -4.86
C LEU A 45 -5.34 7.16 -4.55
N PRO A 46 -6.20 6.15 -4.36
CA PRO A 46 -5.75 4.78 -4.09
C PRO A 46 -5.21 4.07 -5.34
N LEU A 47 -5.60 4.52 -6.53
CA LEU A 47 -5.24 3.89 -7.80
C LEU A 47 -4.17 4.70 -8.53
N PHE A 48 -3.17 3.98 -9.07
CA PHE A 48 -2.09 4.54 -9.85
C PHE A 48 -1.96 3.82 -11.20
N GLN A 49 -1.95 4.62 -12.27
CA GLN A 49 -1.75 4.16 -13.63
C GLN A 49 -0.42 4.72 -14.15
N PRO A 50 0.69 3.98 -14.07
CA PRO A 50 2.02 4.54 -14.28
C PRO A 50 2.23 5.12 -15.67
N LEU A 51 1.64 4.49 -16.70
CA LEU A 51 1.79 4.91 -18.08
C LEU A 51 0.93 6.13 -18.44
N ALA A 52 -0.16 6.36 -17.72
CA ALA A 52 -1.06 7.50 -17.92
C ALA A 52 -0.82 8.65 -16.93
N SER A 53 -0.04 8.41 -15.87
CA SER A 53 0.16 9.41 -14.82
C SER A 53 1.05 10.57 -15.29
N THR A 54 0.56 11.78 -15.03
CA THR A 54 1.30 13.04 -15.21
C THR A 54 2.36 13.25 -14.14
N LEU A 55 2.41 12.42 -13.08
CA LEU A 55 3.44 12.51 -12.02
C LEU A 55 4.85 12.25 -12.56
N PHE A 56 4.96 11.55 -13.68
CA PHE A 56 6.21 11.30 -14.40
C PHE A 56 6.54 12.38 -15.44
N GLU A 57 5.77 13.47 -15.46
CA GLU A 57 5.86 14.54 -16.45
C GLU A 57 6.03 15.89 -15.74
N ASN A 58 7.20 16.50 -15.92
CA ASN A 58 7.47 17.84 -15.42
C ASN A 58 7.62 18.81 -16.60
N VAL A 59 6.54 19.54 -16.87
CA VAL A 59 6.45 20.53 -17.94
C VAL A 59 7.41 21.71 -17.69
N LYS A 60 7.64 22.10 -16.42
CA LYS A 60 8.51 23.23 -16.05
C LYS A 60 9.95 23.04 -16.55
N ILE A 61 10.45 21.81 -16.49
CA ILE A 61 11.80 21.47 -16.94
C ILE A 61 11.82 20.70 -18.27
N SER A 62 10.66 20.58 -18.94
CA SER A 62 10.50 19.83 -20.19
C SER A 62 11.02 18.39 -20.11
N ARG A 63 10.67 17.68 -19.03
CA ARG A 63 11.06 16.27 -18.83
C ARG A 63 9.86 15.36 -18.69
N ASN A 64 9.99 14.18 -19.27
CA ASN A 64 9.04 13.09 -19.20
C ASN A 64 9.82 11.79 -19.04
N MET A 65 9.52 11.01 -18.00
CA MET A 65 10.20 9.73 -17.78
C MET A 65 9.73 8.69 -18.81
N PRO A 66 10.66 8.02 -19.53
CA PRO A 66 10.30 6.95 -20.47
C PRO A 66 9.62 5.77 -19.77
N GLN A 67 8.82 5.01 -20.52
CA GLN A 67 8.07 3.84 -20.03
C GLN A 67 8.93 2.88 -19.19
N GLY A 68 10.13 2.54 -19.66
CA GLY A 68 11.03 1.64 -18.93
C GLY A 68 11.42 2.16 -17.53
N GLY A 69 11.62 3.48 -17.40
CA GLY A 69 11.88 4.12 -16.11
C GLY A 69 10.65 4.10 -15.20
N ARG A 70 9.47 4.42 -15.75
CA ARG A 70 8.20 4.40 -15.01
C ARG A 70 7.91 3.03 -14.42
N MET A 71 8.08 1.98 -15.23
CA MET A 71 7.89 0.60 -14.78
C MET A 71 8.89 0.20 -13.70
N ALA A 72 10.18 0.55 -13.85
CA ALA A 72 11.19 0.27 -12.84
C ALA A 72 10.88 0.93 -11.49
N VAL A 73 10.37 2.17 -11.49
CA VAL A 73 9.91 2.86 -10.29
C VAL A 73 8.76 2.11 -9.61
N VAL A 74 7.75 1.71 -10.37
CA VAL A 74 6.55 1.05 -9.81
C VAL A 74 6.87 -0.35 -9.33
N GLU A 75 7.70 -1.09 -10.05
CA GLU A 75 8.17 -2.41 -9.63
C GLU A 75 8.96 -2.31 -8.31
N ASN A 76 9.81 -1.30 -8.17
CA ASN A 76 10.49 -1.03 -6.91
C ASN A 76 9.49 -0.71 -5.78
N LEU A 77 8.54 0.19 -6.02
CA LEU A 77 7.48 0.55 -5.06
C LEU A 77 6.71 -0.68 -4.55
N ILE A 78 6.30 -1.56 -5.47
CA ILE A 78 5.57 -2.79 -5.15
C ILE A 78 6.47 -3.77 -4.40
N SER A 79 7.74 -3.93 -4.82
CA SER A 79 8.69 -4.79 -4.11
C SER A 79 8.96 -4.36 -2.67
N CYS A 80 8.83 -3.05 -2.39
CA CYS A 80 8.95 -2.49 -1.04
C CYS A 80 7.65 -2.60 -0.20
N GLY A 81 6.58 -3.18 -0.76
CA GLY A 81 5.29 -3.40 -0.09
C GLY A 81 4.35 -2.19 -0.11
N HIS A 82 4.59 -1.22 -0.99
CA HIS A 82 3.79 0.02 -1.06
C HIS A 82 2.75 0.02 -2.17
N GLY A 83 2.49 -1.14 -2.77
CA GLY A 83 1.43 -1.28 -3.74
C GLY A 83 1.31 -2.70 -4.28
N ARG A 84 0.27 -2.92 -5.08
CA ARG A 84 0.00 -4.20 -5.76
C ARG A 84 -0.58 -3.95 -7.14
N TRP A 85 -0.17 -4.74 -8.13
CA TRP A 85 -0.80 -4.73 -9.46
C TRP A 85 -2.22 -5.28 -9.38
N GLU A 86 -3.16 -4.60 -10.04
CA GLU A 86 -4.54 -5.08 -10.16
C GLU A 86 -4.75 -5.95 -11.41
N ASP A 87 -3.79 -5.94 -12.34
CA ASP A 87 -3.84 -6.70 -13.58
C ASP A 87 -2.47 -7.29 -13.95
N GLU A 88 -2.48 -8.43 -14.65
CA GLU A 88 -1.27 -9.11 -15.13
C GLU A 88 -0.52 -8.28 -16.19
N SER A 89 -1.25 -7.40 -16.90
CA SER A 89 -0.70 -6.48 -17.90
C SER A 89 0.06 -5.29 -17.28
N LYS A 90 0.16 -5.20 -15.95
CA LYS A 90 0.80 -4.13 -15.18
C LYS A 90 0.39 -2.72 -15.62
N THR A 91 -0.89 -2.51 -15.88
CA THR A 91 -1.42 -1.20 -16.33
C THR A 91 -1.89 -0.34 -15.17
N ARG A 92 -2.43 -0.97 -14.13
CA ARG A 92 -2.98 -0.32 -12.94
C ARG A 92 -2.49 -1.02 -11.69
N CYS A 93 -2.07 -0.22 -10.72
CA CYS A 93 -1.69 -0.70 -9.40
C CYS A 93 -2.42 0.12 -8.33
N ARG A 94 -2.60 -0.50 -7.18
CA ARG A 94 -3.14 0.13 -5.99
C ARG A 94 -1.99 0.55 -5.09
N ILE A 95 -2.02 1.80 -4.64
CA ILE A 95 -1.00 2.37 -3.75
C ILE A 95 -1.39 2.14 -2.30
N MET A 96 -0.40 1.73 -1.50
CA MET A 96 -0.55 1.52 -0.06
C MET A 96 0.33 2.53 0.68
N TRP A 97 -0.30 3.55 1.27
CA TRP A 97 0.40 4.53 2.11
C TRP A 97 0.94 3.92 3.41
N LYS A 98 0.35 2.79 3.82
CA LYS A 98 0.74 2.01 4.97
C LYS A 98 0.75 0.55 4.61
N LYS A 99 1.81 -0.15 5.01
CA LYS A 99 2.06 -1.54 4.61
C LYS A 99 1.06 -2.47 5.29
N PRO A 100 0.70 -3.61 4.67
CA PRO A 100 -0.12 -4.64 5.31
C PRO A 100 0.44 -5.11 6.66
N VAL A 101 1.76 -5.18 6.82
CA VAL A 101 2.42 -5.55 8.10
C VAL A 101 2.22 -4.49 9.18
N GLU A 102 2.17 -3.21 8.81
CA GLU A 102 1.89 -2.14 9.78
C GLU A 102 0.41 -2.15 10.18
N TRP A 103 -0.48 -2.48 9.24
CA TRP A 103 -1.90 -2.73 9.54
C TRP A 103 -2.09 -3.95 10.42
N ALA A 104 -1.35 -5.03 10.18
CA ALA A 104 -1.37 -6.25 10.96
C ALA A 104 -1.13 -5.94 12.45
N ALA A 105 -0.08 -5.18 12.75
CA ALA A 105 0.23 -4.75 14.11
C ALA A 105 -0.95 -4.01 14.78
N GLU A 106 -1.54 -3.01 14.09
CA GLU A 106 -2.69 -2.28 14.63
C GLU A 106 -3.94 -3.12 14.81
N ILE A 107 -4.22 -4.03 13.87
CA ILE A 107 -5.34 -4.96 13.98
C ILE A 107 -5.16 -5.86 15.20
N TYR A 108 -3.95 -6.36 15.43
CA TYR A 108 -3.66 -7.20 16.58
C TYR A 108 -3.73 -6.43 17.90
N ASP A 109 -3.20 -5.21 17.96
CA ASP A 109 -3.30 -4.35 19.14
C ASP A 109 -4.76 -4.00 19.46
N PHE A 110 -5.57 -3.74 18.43
CA PHE A 110 -7.02 -3.55 18.57
C PHE A 110 -7.70 -4.82 19.10
N ALA A 111 -7.40 -5.98 18.52
CA ALA A 111 -7.98 -7.26 18.96
C ALA A 111 -7.63 -7.57 20.42
N LYS A 112 -6.39 -7.25 20.84
CA LYS A 112 -5.95 -7.38 22.23
C LYS A 112 -6.68 -6.41 23.16
N ALA A 113 -6.82 -5.14 22.78
CA ALA A 113 -7.49 -4.12 23.59
C ALA A 113 -8.98 -4.39 23.80
N ASN A 114 -9.65 -5.00 22.80
CA ASN A 114 -11.09 -5.29 22.83
C ASN A 114 -11.41 -6.71 23.30
N GLY A 115 -10.44 -7.48 23.79
CA GLY A 115 -10.69 -8.84 24.30
C GLY A 115 -11.11 -9.85 23.22
N MET A 116 -10.73 -9.60 21.97
CA MET A 116 -11.05 -10.44 20.82
C MET A 116 -10.13 -11.67 20.70
N LEU A 117 -9.04 -11.71 21.47
CA LEU A 117 -8.09 -12.83 21.44
C LEU A 117 -8.76 -14.15 21.85
N GLY A 118 -8.52 -15.21 21.07
CA GLY A 118 -9.08 -16.54 21.28
C GLY A 118 -10.41 -16.79 20.56
N ASN A 119 -11.10 -15.73 20.14
CA ASN A 119 -12.36 -15.81 19.41
C ASN A 119 -12.14 -15.83 17.90
N VAL A 120 -13.17 -16.29 17.17
CA VAL A 120 -13.20 -16.28 15.70
C VAL A 120 -14.13 -15.15 15.25
N PHE A 121 -13.66 -14.35 14.30
CA PHE A 121 -14.42 -13.28 13.65
C PHE A 121 -14.37 -13.47 12.14
N THR A 122 -15.41 -13.06 11.45
CA THR A 122 -15.41 -12.96 9.99
C THR A 122 -14.68 -11.70 9.52
N ILE A 123 -14.16 -11.71 8.30
CA ILE A 123 -13.59 -10.50 7.68
C ILE A 123 -14.64 -9.38 7.64
N TYR A 124 -15.91 -9.72 7.36
CA TYR A 124 -17.03 -8.77 7.39
C TYR A 124 -17.18 -8.05 8.74
N GLU A 125 -17.18 -8.78 9.86
CA GLU A 125 -17.28 -8.18 11.20
C GLU A 125 -16.13 -7.20 11.49
N LEU A 126 -14.94 -7.45 10.94
CA LEU A 126 -13.80 -6.56 11.15
C LEU A 126 -13.94 -5.23 10.39
N TYR A 127 -14.28 -5.24 9.09
CA TYR A 127 -14.34 -3.99 8.33
C TYR A 127 -15.71 -3.29 8.41
N ALA A 128 -16.79 -3.99 8.72
CA ALA A 128 -18.16 -3.46 8.71
C ALA A 128 -18.93 -3.66 10.04
N GLY A 129 -18.39 -4.41 11.01
CA GLY A 129 -19.06 -4.66 12.27
C GLY A 129 -19.15 -3.44 13.18
N GLU A 130 -20.09 -3.49 14.12
CA GLU A 130 -20.31 -2.42 15.10
C GLU A 130 -19.13 -2.30 16.10
N GLU A 131 -18.47 -3.42 16.42
CA GLU A 131 -17.34 -3.44 17.35
C GLU A 131 -16.13 -2.65 16.85
N THR A 132 -15.98 -2.48 15.53
CA THR A 132 -14.87 -1.75 14.93
C THR A 132 -15.19 -0.29 14.67
N LEU A 133 -16.42 0.18 14.92
CA LEU A 133 -16.83 1.57 14.71
C LEU A 133 -15.91 2.55 15.46
N GLY A 134 -15.37 3.52 14.72
CA GLY A 134 -14.41 4.50 15.25
C GLY A 134 -12.96 4.03 15.31
N SER A 135 -12.67 2.78 14.95
CA SER A 135 -11.30 2.29 14.74
C SER A 135 -10.81 2.58 13.32
N SER A 136 -9.49 2.43 13.10
CA SER A 136 -8.88 2.51 11.77
C SER A 136 -9.15 1.28 10.89
N ILE A 137 -9.74 0.21 11.45
CA ILE A 137 -10.05 -1.05 10.76
C ILE A 137 -11.41 -0.96 10.06
N HIS A 138 -12.34 -0.17 10.61
CA HIS A 138 -13.67 0.00 10.04
C HIS A 138 -13.60 0.76 8.71
N GLY A 139 -14.30 0.25 7.70
CA GLY A 139 -14.26 0.76 6.33
C GLY A 139 -12.96 0.44 5.59
N MET A 140 -12.06 -0.35 6.17
CA MET A 140 -10.84 -0.78 5.48
C MET A 140 -11.18 -1.72 4.32
N GLU A 141 -10.45 -1.62 3.22
CA GLU A 141 -10.76 -2.44 2.06
C GLU A 141 -10.51 -3.94 2.35
N PRO A 142 -11.45 -4.85 2.00
CA PRO A 142 -11.36 -6.26 2.37
C PRO A 142 -10.06 -6.95 1.90
N TRP A 143 -9.56 -6.58 0.72
CA TRP A 143 -8.32 -7.13 0.19
C TRP A 143 -7.09 -6.73 1.03
N LEU A 144 -7.06 -5.49 1.56
CA LEU A 144 -5.97 -4.99 2.42
C LEU A 144 -6.02 -5.64 3.80
N LEU A 145 -7.24 -5.81 4.32
CA LEU A 145 -7.49 -6.51 5.58
C LEU A 145 -6.98 -7.94 5.49
N ARG A 146 -7.32 -8.65 4.41
CA ARG A 146 -6.82 -10.00 4.16
C ARG A 146 -5.29 -10.08 4.13
N GLU A 147 -4.62 -9.17 3.43
CA GLU A 147 -3.14 -9.14 3.37
C GLU A 147 -2.52 -8.88 4.76
N ALA A 148 -3.14 -8.01 5.56
CA ALA A 148 -2.70 -7.74 6.93
C ALA A 148 -2.91 -8.95 7.84
N LEU A 149 -4.06 -9.64 7.74
CA LEU A 149 -4.32 -10.86 8.51
C LEU A 149 -3.39 -12.01 8.09
N GLN A 150 -3.03 -12.13 6.80
CA GLN A 150 -2.01 -13.07 6.34
C GLN A 150 -0.63 -12.77 6.92
N ALA A 151 -0.29 -11.49 7.12
CA ALA A 151 0.93 -11.12 7.82
C ALA A 151 0.89 -11.57 9.30
N LEU A 152 -0.23 -11.39 10.00
CA LEU A 152 -0.42 -11.91 11.36
C LEU A 152 -0.34 -13.43 11.44
N GLU A 153 -0.86 -14.13 10.43
CA GLU A 153 -0.78 -15.59 10.36
C GLU A 153 0.66 -16.08 10.23
N ARG A 154 1.49 -15.42 9.39
CA ARG A 154 2.93 -15.71 9.28
C ARG A 154 3.68 -15.45 10.58
N GLU A 155 3.21 -14.51 11.40
CA GLU A 155 3.76 -14.22 12.73
C GLU A 155 3.22 -15.18 13.82
N GLY A 156 2.28 -16.07 13.51
CA GLY A 156 1.65 -16.96 14.48
C GLY A 156 0.67 -16.26 15.44
N LYS A 157 0.24 -15.03 15.11
CA LYS A 157 -0.69 -14.21 15.90
C LYS A 157 -2.15 -14.36 15.49
N ALA A 158 -2.40 -14.93 14.31
CA ALA A 158 -3.73 -15.21 13.82
C ALA A 158 -3.75 -16.53 13.04
N ALA A 159 -4.94 -17.09 12.81
CA ALA A 159 -5.15 -18.19 11.89
C ALA A 159 -6.34 -17.85 10.99
N LEU A 160 -6.11 -17.86 9.67
CA LEU A 160 -7.17 -17.63 8.69
C LEU A 160 -7.95 -18.92 8.45
N ILE A 161 -9.26 -18.79 8.35
CA ILE A 161 -10.20 -19.89 8.12
C ILE A 161 -10.94 -19.56 6.83
N ALA A 162 -10.78 -20.40 5.81
CA ALA A 162 -11.47 -20.19 4.54
C ALA A 162 -12.98 -20.44 4.71
N GLY A 163 -13.80 -19.47 4.31
CA GLY A 163 -15.25 -19.58 4.20
C GLY A 163 -15.68 -20.06 2.82
N GLU A 164 -16.99 -20.03 2.54
CA GLU A 164 -17.49 -20.30 1.19
C GLU A 164 -17.20 -19.13 0.22
N THR A 165 -17.11 -17.92 0.77
CA THR A 165 -16.75 -16.69 0.04
C THR A 165 -15.63 -15.92 0.74
N CYS A 166 -14.94 -15.04 -0.01
CA CYS A 166 -13.85 -14.21 0.54
C CYS A 166 -14.29 -13.28 1.69
N GLU A 167 -15.59 -12.95 1.79
CA GLU A 167 -16.15 -12.10 2.85
C GLU A 167 -16.51 -12.91 4.11
N GLU A 168 -16.81 -14.19 3.93
CA GLU A 168 -17.09 -15.17 4.99
C GLU A 168 -15.82 -15.84 5.54
N ASP A 169 -14.66 -15.55 4.94
CA ASP A 169 -13.39 -15.96 5.52
C ASP A 169 -13.32 -15.49 6.97
N GLY A 170 -13.02 -16.43 7.85
CA GLY A 170 -12.84 -16.22 9.28
C GLY A 170 -11.39 -15.94 9.63
N VAL A 171 -11.19 -15.30 10.77
CA VAL A 171 -9.90 -15.17 11.41
C VAL A 171 -10.04 -15.45 12.90
N LYS A 172 -9.15 -16.30 13.41
CA LYS A 172 -8.97 -16.51 14.84
C LYS A 172 -7.75 -15.74 15.30
N PHE A 173 -7.93 -14.77 16.18
CA PHE A 173 -6.79 -14.11 16.83
C PHE A 173 -6.23 -15.03 17.92
N LEU A 174 -4.92 -15.27 17.89
CA LEU A 174 -4.23 -16.12 18.84
C LEU A 174 -3.62 -15.24 19.92
N ALA A 175 -3.67 -15.68 21.17
CA ALA A 175 -2.85 -15.08 22.21
C ALA A 175 -1.41 -15.51 21.96
N ALA A 176 -0.66 -14.73 21.20
CA ALA A 176 0.78 -14.93 21.09
C ALA A 176 1.43 -14.54 22.43
N GLU A 177 2.22 -15.45 22.98
CA GLU A 177 3.05 -15.25 24.19
C GLU A 177 4.20 -14.27 23.96
#